data_AF-A0A0L0GHK6-F1
#
_entry.id   AF-A0A0L0GHK6-F1
#
_cell.length_a   1.000
_cell.length_b   1.000
_cell.length_c   1.000
_cell.angle_alpha   90.00
_cell.angle_beta   90.00
_cell.angle_gamma   90.00
#
_symmetry.space_group_name_H-M   'P 1'
#
loop_
_entity.id
_entity.type
_entity.pdbx_description
1 polymer ?
#
loop_
_entity_poly.entity_id
_entity_poly.type
_entity_poly.pdbx_seq_one_letter_code
_entity_poly.pdbx_strand_id
1 'polypeptide(L)'
;MSTFSLMTFNAQAFESAPPAAVARFIDQTTARVGHLDVIAVQENILLDVLSTRFGSVDRSAVVVQYNGLSIANVHLTGGRFDDRGFEAYVDAKSREIDNIVSKWDPDLVVGDFNADTTVHQADRAGQALVCGYTSLPQSTKATFRSYYGDVHTRLEQWGYRACTPTVPPYQTSVYGGMVDWIYQRASRIPDGPLVTRCVDAIGPRISDHNAVVAMWTL
;
A
#
# COMPACT_ATOMS: atom_id res chain seq x y z
N MET A 1 -15.58 -4.47 23.75
CA MET A 1 -14.61 -4.63 22.65
C MET A 1 -14.56 -3.32 21.92
N SER A 2 -13.35 -2.79 21.73
CA SER A 2 -13.13 -1.55 20.98
C SER A 2 -13.01 -1.87 19.50
N THR A 3 -13.47 -0.96 18.64
CA THR A 3 -13.20 -1.05 17.20
C THR A 3 -11.94 -0.25 16.89
N PHE A 4 -11.08 -0.79 16.03
CA PHE A 4 -9.95 -0.07 15.43
C PHE A 4 -10.15 0.01 13.92
N SER A 5 -9.91 1.17 13.32
CA SER A 5 -10.07 1.40 11.89
C SER A 5 -8.91 2.18 11.30
N LEU A 6 -8.48 1.74 10.11
CA LEU A 6 -7.36 2.32 9.39
C LEU A 6 -7.73 2.53 7.93
N MET A 7 -7.30 3.66 7.37
CA MET A 7 -7.29 3.92 5.94
C MET A 7 -5.86 4.09 5.44
N THR A 8 -5.52 3.52 4.29
CA THR A 8 -4.30 3.84 3.55
C THR A 8 -4.64 4.41 2.18
N PHE A 9 -3.86 5.39 1.72
CA PHE A 9 -4.17 6.17 0.52
C PHE A 9 -2.93 6.86 -0.06
N ASN A 10 -2.55 6.52 -1.30
CA ASN A 10 -1.61 7.35 -2.05
C ASN A 10 -2.33 8.59 -2.57
N ALA A 11 -1.90 9.79 -2.15
CA ALA A 11 -2.55 11.04 -2.50
C ALA A 11 -2.08 11.66 -3.83
N GLN A 12 -1.08 11.08 -4.50
CA GLN A 12 -0.46 11.67 -5.67
C GLN A 12 -0.80 10.88 -6.94
N ALA A 13 -1.56 11.50 -7.85
CA ALA A 13 -1.16 11.80 -9.24
C ALA A 13 -2.34 11.91 -10.24
N PHE A 14 -3.00 13.05 -10.22
CA PHE A 14 -3.21 13.87 -11.42
C PHE A 14 -2.96 15.31 -10.96
N GLU A 15 -1.82 15.92 -11.33
CA GLU A 15 -1.52 17.35 -11.09
C GLU A 15 -2.16 17.94 -9.81
N SER A 16 -1.76 17.40 -8.65
CA SER A 16 -2.11 17.88 -7.30
C SER A 16 -3.59 18.20 -7.06
N ALA A 17 -4.40 17.19 -6.68
CA ALA A 17 -5.64 17.50 -5.98
C ALA A 17 -5.31 18.47 -4.82
N PRO A 18 -5.98 19.64 -4.73
CA PRO A 18 -5.65 20.62 -3.71
C PRO A 18 -5.71 19.98 -2.32
N PRO A 19 -4.87 20.37 -1.35
CA PRO A 19 -4.93 19.83 0.01
C PRO A 19 -6.35 19.85 0.62
N ALA A 20 -7.13 20.88 0.29
CA ALA A 20 -8.54 20.98 0.70
C ALA A 20 -9.45 19.90 0.07
N ALA A 21 -9.16 19.43 -1.14
CA ALA A 21 -9.87 18.33 -1.77
C ALA A 21 -9.54 16.99 -1.10
N VAL A 22 -8.25 16.75 -0.79
CA VAL A 22 -7.81 15.57 -0.02
C VAL A 22 -8.44 15.55 1.37
N ALA A 23 -8.44 16.69 2.08
CA ALA A 23 -9.08 16.82 3.39
C ALA A 23 -10.58 16.52 3.32
N ARG A 24 -11.30 17.09 2.34
CA ARG A 24 -12.73 16.78 2.14
C ARG A 24 -12.98 15.32 1.83
N PHE A 25 -12.12 14.69 1.03
CA PHE A 25 -12.21 13.26 0.73
C PHE A 25 -12.05 12.41 1.99
N ILE A 26 -11.08 12.76 2.85
CA ILE A 26 -10.90 12.12 4.15
C ILE A 26 -12.16 12.28 5.01
N ASP A 27 -12.67 13.49 5.17
CA ASP A 27 -13.86 13.77 5.98
C ASP A 27 -15.09 12.99 5.49
N GLN A 28 -15.32 12.98 4.17
CA GLN A 28 -16.41 12.23 3.55
C GLN A 28 -16.24 10.72 3.76
N THR A 29 -15.01 10.22 3.67
CA THR A 29 -14.72 8.81 3.90
C THR A 29 -14.99 8.44 5.34
N THR A 30 -14.49 9.21 6.31
CA THR A 30 -14.77 9.04 7.75
C THR A 30 -16.27 9.10 8.03
N ALA A 31 -17.01 10.06 7.45
CA ALA A 31 -18.46 10.12 7.64
C ALA A 31 -19.18 8.87 7.11
N ARG A 32 -18.67 8.24 6.05
CA ARG A 32 -19.28 7.07 5.40
C ARG A 32 -18.91 5.74 6.04
N VAL A 33 -17.65 5.57 6.45
CA VAL A 33 -17.14 4.31 7.02
C VAL A 33 -17.20 4.27 8.54
N GLY A 34 -17.51 5.41 9.17
CA GLY A 34 -17.42 5.60 10.62
C GLY A 34 -16.09 6.21 11.01
N HIS A 35 -15.87 6.34 12.32
CA HIS A 35 -14.62 6.87 12.86
C HIS A 35 -13.41 6.15 12.25
N LEU A 36 -12.41 6.91 11.80
CA LEU A 36 -11.11 6.42 11.36
C LEU A 36 -10.07 6.76 12.43
N ASP A 37 -9.47 5.74 13.04
CA ASP A 37 -8.44 5.94 14.05
C ASP A 37 -7.11 6.38 13.44
N VAL A 38 -6.74 5.77 12.30
CA VAL A 38 -5.47 6.01 11.60
C VAL A 38 -5.70 6.24 10.11
N ILE A 39 -5.04 7.26 9.56
CA ILE A 39 -5.00 7.54 8.13
C ILE A 39 -3.54 7.58 7.68
N ALA A 40 -3.12 6.56 6.93
CA ALA A 40 -1.81 6.45 6.33
C ALA A 40 -1.85 7.05 4.92
N VAL A 41 -1.12 8.14 4.70
CA VAL A 41 -1.07 8.80 3.40
C VAL A 41 0.32 8.74 2.82
N GLN A 42 0.44 8.38 1.54
CA GLN A 42 1.69 8.40 0.78
C GLN A 42 1.73 9.62 -0.15
N GLU A 43 2.95 10.05 -0.50
CA GLU A 43 3.21 11.14 -1.46
C GLU A 43 2.57 12.51 -1.13
N ASN A 44 2.16 12.75 0.12
CA ASN A 44 1.61 14.03 0.56
C ASN A 44 2.64 14.85 1.35
N ILE A 45 2.94 16.05 0.85
CA ILE A 45 3.91 16.99 1.44
C ILE A 45 3.33 17.71 2.68
N LEU A 46 2.02 17.66 2.92
CA LEU A 46 1.30 18.61 3.79
C LEU A 46 0.42 18.00 4.90
N LEU A 47 0.65 16.76 5.34
CA LEU A 47 -0.12 16.20 6.47
C LEU A 47 0.61 16.34 7.82
N ASP A 48 0.03 17.18 8.69
CA ASP A 48 0.34 17.25 10.11
C ASP A 48 0.14 15.87 10.74
N VAL A 49 1.23 15.31 11.26
CA VAL A 49 1.20 14.01 11.94
C VAL A 49 0.77 14.25 13.38
N LEU A 50 -0.47 13.88 13.72
CA LEU A 50 -0.99 13.90 15.09
C LEU A 50 -0.43 12.77 15.99
N SER A 51 0.63 12.07 15.56
CA SER A 51 1.25 10.96 16.28
C SER A 51 2.75 11.13 16.49
N THR A 52 3.26 10.45 17.52
CA THR A 52 4.69 10.42 17.84
C THR A 52 5.42 9.60 16.78
N ARG A 53 6.27 10.24 15.97
CA ARG A 53 7.14 9.54 15.01
C ARG A 53 8.27 8.83 15.77
N PHE A 54 8.46 7.53 15.52
CA PHE A 54 9.54 6.75 16.16
C PHE A 54 10.78 6.61 15.26
N GLY A 55 10.61 6.72 13.93
CA GLY A 55 11.72 6.75 12.98
C GLY A 55 11.25 6.66 11.53
N SER A 56 12.17 6.93 10.60
CA SER A 56 12.02 6.63 9.18
C SER A 56 13.06 5.59 8.76
N VAL A 57 12.70 4.75 7.79
CA VAL A 57 13.66 3.89 7.07
C VAL A 57 13.68 4.41 5.64
N ASP A 58 14.77 5.09 5.29
CA ASP A 58 14.96 5.72 3.98
C ASP A 58 13.74 6.57 3.55
N ARG A 59 13.48 6.71 2.25
CA ARG A 59 12.27 7.36 1.72
C ARG A 59 11.03 6.46 1.77
N SER A 60 11.19 5.20 2.15
CA SER A 60 10.22 4.15 1.83
C SER A 60 9.22 3.85 2.95
N ALA A 61 9.45 4.31 4.19
CA ALA A 61 8.47 4.12 5.27
C ALA A 61 8.54 5.12 6.43
N VAL A 62 7.37 5.34 7.05
CA VAL A 62 7.19 5.99 8.36
C VAL A 62 6.55 4.99 9.32
N VAL A 63 7.14 4.81 10.51
CA VAL A 63 6.60 3.93 11.55
C VAL A 63 6.09 4.73 12.74
N VAL A 64 4.87 4.44 13.18
CA VAL A 64 4.19 5.12 14.30
C VAL A 64 3.61 4.11 15.30
N GLN A 65 3.46 4.54 16.56
CA GLN A 65 2.72 3.78 17.56
C GLN A 65 1.35 4.44 17.80
N TYR A 66 0.30 3.63 17.85
CA TYR A 66 -1.06 4.08 18.14
C TYR A 66 -1.82 2.99 18.91
N ASN A 67 -2.34 3.33 20.10
CA ASN A 67 -3.05 2.39 20.98
C ASN A 67 -2.35 1.04 21.19
N GLY A 68 -1.01 1.07 21.32
CA GLY A 68 -0.19 -0.14 21.51
C GLY A 68 0.10 -0.94 20.23
N LEU A 69 -0.34 -0.46 19.06
CA LEU A 69 0.00 -1.02 17.75
C LEU A 69 1.11 -0.22 17.08
N SER A 70 2.12 -0.91 16.56
CA SER A 70 3.12 -0.42 15.64
C SER A 70 2.61 -0.49 14.20
N ILE A 71 2.60 0.63 13.50
CA ILE A 71 2.06 0.74 12.14
C ILE A 71 3.14 1.31 11.23
N ALA A 72 3.55 0.56 10.22
CA ALA A 72 4.45 1.01 9.17
C ALA A 72 3.64 1.46 7.96
N ASN A 73 3.66 2.76 7.68
CA ASN A 73 3.17 3.35 6.44
C ASN A 73 4.29 3.31 5.38
N VAL A 74 4.10 2.57 4.30
CA VAL A 74 5.11 2.34 3.26
C VAL A 74 4.76 3.01 1.93
N HIS A 75 5.79 3.41 1.21
CA HIS A 75 5.73 3.71 -0.21
C HIS A 75 6.98 3.09 -0.83
N LEU A 76 6.84 1.90 -1.42
CA LEU A 76 7.97 1.10 -1.88
C LEU A 76 8.44 1.51 -3.28
N THR A 77 9.69 1.19 -3.60
CA THR A 77 10.29 1.44 -4.92
C THR A 77 9.40 0.89 -6.03
N GLY A 78 9.12 1.70 -7.05
CA GLY A 78 8.32 1.29 -8.21
C GLY A 78 7.52 2.43 -8.83
N GLY A 79 6.54 2.05 -9.63
CA GLY A 79 5.72 2.98 -10.37
C GLY A 79 6.33 3.32 -11.73
N ARG A 80 5.63 4.18 -12.49
CA ARG A 80 5.87 4.38 -13.94
C ARG A 80 7.33 4.63 -14.32
N PHE A 81 8.10 5.34 -13.49
CA PHE A 81 9.47 5.71 -13.80
C PHE A 81 10.45 4.59 -13.46
N ASP A 82 10.35 3.99 -12.27
CA ASP A 82 11.26 2.94 -11.81
C ASP A 82 11.01 1.63 -12.56
N ASP A 83 9.75 1.31 -12.86
CA ASP A 83 9.36 0.05 -13.52
C ASP A 83 9.94 -0.07 -14.94
N ARG A 84 10.21 1.05 -15.61
CA ARG A 84 10.88 1.08 -16.92
C ARG A 84 12.33 0.61 -16.85
N GLY A 85 12.96 0.72 -15.68
CA GLY A 85 14.33 0.31 -15.39
C GLY A 85 14.40 -0.80 -14.36
N PHE A 86 13.36 -1.66 -14.25
CA PHE A 86 13.20 -2.64 -13.17
C PHE A 86 14.42 -3.56 -12.96
N GLU A 87 15.23 -3.80 -13.99
CA GLU A 87 16.45 -4.60 -13.91
C GLU A 87 17.49 -4.02 -12.92
N ALA A 88 17.48 -2.70 -12.70
CA ALA A 88 18.31 -2.04 -11.69
C ALA A 88 17.75 -2.21 -10.26
N TYR A 89 16.50 -2.65 -10.13
CA TYR A 89 15.72 -2.63 -8.89
C TYR A 89 15.14 -3.98 -8.49
N VAL A 90 15.60 -5.10 -9.09
CA VAL A 90 14.99 -6.44 -8.92
C VAL A 90 14.68 -6.79 -7.46
N ASP A 91 15.59 -6.49 -6.54
CA ASP A 91 15.42 -6.79 -5.10
C ASP A 91 15.11 -5.55 -4.25
N ALA A 92 14.79 -4.40 -4.84
CA ALA A 92 14.60 -3.15 -4.11
C ALA A 92 13.45 -3.28 -3.09
N LYS A 93 12.24 -3.63 -3.55
CA LYS A 93 11.05 -3.77 -2.69
C LYS A 93 11.23 -4.83 -1.59
N SER A 94 11.80 -5.98 -1.93
CA SER A 94 12.08 -7.04 -0.96
C SER A 94 13.10 -6.60 0.10
N ARG A 95 14.14 -5.85 -0.28
CA ARG A 95 15.11 -5.32 0.70
C ARG A 95 14.50 -4.22 1.56
N GLU A 96 13.69 -3.34 0.99
CA GLU A 96 12.98 -2.31 1.74
C GLU A 96 12.09 -2.93 2.82
N ILE A 97 11.28 -3.93 2.47
CA ILE A 97 10.39 -4.57 3.44
C ILE A 97 11.15 -5.36 4.49
N ASP A 98 12.22 -6.08 4.11
CA ASP A 98 13.07 -6.78 5.07
C ASP A 98 13.70 -5.80 6.06
N ASN A 99 14.16 -4.64 5.60
CA ASN A 99 14.71 -3.60 6.47
C ASN A 99 13.67 -3.03 7.42
N ILE A 100 12.44 -2.79 6.96
CA ILE A 100 11.34 -2.29 7.79
C ILE A 100 10.97 -3.33 8.85
N VAL A 101 10.73 -4.57 8.45
CA VAL A 101 10.27 -5.64 9.34
C VAL A 101 11.35 -6.05 10.33
N SER A 102 12.59 -6.25 9.88
CA SER A 102 13.69 -6.64 10.79
C SER A 102 14.04 -5.56 11.81
N LYS A 103 13.90 -4.28 11.46
CA LYS A 103 14.23 -3.16 12.35
C LYS A 103 13.12 -2.81 13.33
N TRP A 104 11.86 -2.84 12.88
CA TRP A 104 10.74 -2.30 13.65
C TRP A 104 9.68 -3.32 14.05
N ASP A 105 9.68 -4.50 13.41
CA ASP A 105 8.72 -5.60 13.64
C ASP A 105 7.26 -5.11 13.84
N PRO A 106 6.70 -4.35 12.86
CA PRO A 106 5.42 -3.66 13.05
C PRO A 106 4.24 -4.63 13.12
N ASP A 107 3.15 -4.23 13.78
CA ASP A 107 1.92 -5.02 13.83
C ASP A 107 1.16 -4.93 12.51
N LEU A 108 1.19 -3.76 11.88
CA LEU A 108 0.57 -3.49 10.59
C LEU A 108 1.60 -2.90 9.62
N VAL A 109 1.58 -3.37 8.37
CA VAL A 109 2.29 -2.73 7.24
C VAL A 109 1.24 -2.32 6.23
N VAL A 110 1.15 -1.02 5.96
CA VAL A 110 0.10 -0.43 5.13
C VAL A 110 0.73 0.55 4.16
N GLY A 111 0.17 0.70 2.96
CA GLY A 111 0.67 1.72 2.04
C GLY A 111 0.63 1.29 0.60
N ASP A 112 1.40 2.01 -0.21
CA ASP A 112 1.60 1.72 -1.62
C ASP A 112 2.83 0.83 -1.78
N PHE A 113 2.59 -0.39 -2.23
CA PHE A 113 3.63 -1.39 -2.42
C PHE A 113 4.21 -1.38 -3.83
N ASN A 114 3.60 -0.63 -4.77
CA ASN A 114 3.90 -0.70 -6.19
C ASN A 114 3.97 -2.17 -6.69
N ALA A 115 3.12 -3.04 -6.15
CA ALA A 115 3.19 -4.48 -6.30
C ALA A 115 1.80 -5.13 -6.24
N ASP A 116 1.60 -6.21 -6.99
CA ASP A 116 0.39 -7.03 -6.94
C ASP A 116 0.77 -8.51 -6.71
N THR A 117 -0.19 -9.29 -6.23
CA THR A 117 0.02 -10.65 -5.71
C THR A 117 0.04 -11.74 -6.77
N THR A 118 -0.36 -11.44 -8.02
CA THR A 118 -0.51 -12.47 -9.05
C THR A 118 0.38 -12.24 -10.26
N VAL A 119 0.87 -13.35 -10.83
CA VAL A 119 1.64 -13.34 -12.09
C VAL A 119 0.86 -12.65 -13.22
N HIS A 120 -0.46 -12.84 -13.27
CA HIS A 120 -1.31 -12.20 -14.28
C HIS A 120 -1.30 -10.67 -14.14
N GLN A 121 -1.42 -10.15 -12.91
CA GLN A 121 -1.38 -8.71 -12.68
C GLN A 121 0.02 -8.15 -12.91
N ALA A 122 1.08 -8.88 -12.54
CA ALA A 122 2.44 -8.51 -12.90
C ALA A 122 2.61 -8.43 -14.43
N ASP A 123 2.15 -9.43 -15.20
CA ASP A 123 2.23 -9.38 -16.65
C ASP A 123 1.44 -8.19 -17.25
N ARG A 124 0.28 -7.86 -16.68
CA ARG A 124 -0.50 -6.68 -17.08
C ARG A 124 0.24 -5.37 -16.78
N ALA A 125 0.82 -5.25 -15.59
CA ALA A 125 1.63 -4.08 -15.22
C ALA A 125 2.84 -3.94 -16.15
N GLY A 126 3.55 -5.04 -16.42
CA GLY A 126 4.65 -5.08 -17.38
C GLY A 126 4.24 -4.58 -18.76
N GLN A 127 3.09 -5.04 -19.28
CA GLN A 127 2.55 -4.56 -20.56
C GLN A 127 2.22 -3.07 -20.57
N ALA A 128 1.76 -2.52 -19.45
CA ALA A 128 1.39 -1.11 -19.34
C ALA A 128 2.60 -0.17 -19.14
N LEU A 129 3.63 -0.63 -18.40
CA LEU A 129 4.69 0.24 -17.88
C LEU A 129 6.03 0.04 -18.59
N VAL A 130 6.31 -1.17 -19.11
CA VAL A 130 7.58 -1.54 -19.73
C VAL A 130 7.46 -1.57 -21.25
N CYS A 131 8.21 -0.70 -21.92
CA CYS A 131 8.21 -0.63 -23.39
C CYS A 131 8.67 -1.97 -24.00
N GLY A 132 7.84 -2.55 -24.87
CA GLY A 132 8.17 -3.81 -25.55
C GLY A 132 8.05 -5.06 -24.67
N TYR A 133 7.38 -4.98 -23.51
CA TYR A 133 7.23 -6.11 -22.57
C TYR A 133 6.80 -7.42 -23.24
N THR A 134 5.84 -7.37 -24.16
CA THR A 134 5.32 -8.56 -24.86
C THR A 134 6.40 -9.29 -25.67
N SER A 135 7.39 -8.57 -26.18
CA SER A 135 8.52 -9.09 -26.96
C SER A 135 9.71 -9.52 -26.11
N LEU A 136 9.71 -9.26 -24.79
CA LEU A 136 10.82 -9.63 -23.92
C LEU A 136 10.99 -11.16 -23.80
N PRO A 137 12.23 -11.65 -23.63
CA PRO A 137 12.52 -13.04 -23.29
C PRO A 137 11.76 -13.50 -22.03
N GLN A 138 11.46 -14.79 -21.94
CA GLN A 138 10.77 -15.35 -20.77
C GLN A 138 11.56 -15.19 -19.47
N SER A 139 12.90 -15.24 -19.53
CA SER A 139 13.77 -14.95 -18.39
C SER A 139 13.58 -13.53 -17.88
N THR A 140 13.57 -12.53 -18.76
CA THR A 140 13.35 -11.12 -18.41
C THR A 140 11.95 -10.88 -17.84
N LYS A 141 10.92 -11.54 -18.39
CA LYS A 141 9.56 -11.51 -17.81
C LYS A 141 9.51 -12.13 -16.41
N ALA A 142 10.24 -13.23 -16.19
CA ALA A 142 10.36 -13.84 -14.87
C ALA A 142 11.02 -12.89 -13.87
N THR A 143 12.09 -12.19 -14.28
CA THR A 143 12.72 -11.14 -13.47
C THR A 143 11.74 -10.01 -13.14
N PHE A 144 10.95 -9.54 -14.11
CA PHE A 144 9.93 -8.52 -13.86
C PHE A 144 8.87 -9.01 -12.86
N ARG A 145 8.38 -10.24 -12.99
CA ARG A 145 7.38 -10.80 -12.07
C ARG A 145 7.90 -10.90 -10.65
N SER A 146 9.16 -11.31 -10.47
CA SER A 146 9.84 -11.36 -9.18
C SER A 146 10.00 -9.95 -8.59
N TYR A 147 10.57 -9.01 -9.36
CA TYR A 147 10.61 -7.59 -9.01
C TYR A 147 9.24 -7.06 -8.58
N TYR A 148 8.19 -7.38 -9.34
CA TYR A 148 6.87 -6.82 -9.14
C TYR A 148 6.18 -7.36 -7.89
N GLY A 149 6.23 -8.68 -7.65
CA GLY A 149 5.40 -9.35 -6.64
C GLY A 149 6.11 -9.90 -5.39
N ASP A 150 7.44 -10.02 -5.36
CA ASP A 150 8.14 -10.77 -4.30
C ASP A 150 7.93 -10.23 -2.88
N VAL A 151 7.60 -8.94 -2.76
CA VAL A 151 7.29 -8.30 -1.46
C VAL A 151 6.17 -9.01 -0.69
N HIS A 152 5.18 -9.56 -1.40
CA HIS A 152 4.05 -10.25 -0.79
C HIS A 152 4.50 -11.57 -0.16
N THR A 153 5.30 -12.36 -0.89
CA THR A 153 5.88 -13.61 -0.38
C THR A 153 6.83 -13.34 0.79
N ARG A 154 7.60 -12.25 0.75
CA ARG A 154 8.45 -11.84 1.88
C ARG A 154 7.64 -11.57 3.14
N LEU A 155 6.56 -10.81 3.03
CA LEU A 155 5.70 -10.52 4.18
C LEU A 155 5.05 -11.78 4.77
N GLU A 156 4.61 -12.71 3.93
CA GLU A 156 4.09 -14.00 4.38
C GLU A 156 5.15 -14.82 5.14
N GLN A 157 6.40 -14.84 4.66
CA GLN A 157 7.53 -15.48 5.37
C GLN A 157 7.80 -14.84 6.73
N TRP A 158 7.58 -13.53 6.86
CA TRP A 158 7.65 -12.80 8.12
C TRP A 158 6.40 -13.00 9.01
N GLY A 159 5.44 -13.82 8.60
CA GLY A 159 4.23 -14.12 9.39
C GLY A 159 3.15 -13.04 9.30
N TYR A 160 3.18 -12.22 8.24
CA TYR A 160 2.08 -11.30 7.94
C TYR A 160 1.04 -11.96 7.04
N ARG A 161 -0.20 -11.49 7.16
CA ARG A 161 -1.33 -11.86 6.30
C ARG A 161 -1.89 -10.62 5.65
N ALA A 162 -2.15 -10.69 4.35
CA ALA A 162 -2.83 -9.62 3.61
C ALA A 162 -4.28 -9.47 4.09
N CYS A 163 -4.69 -8.22 4.29
CA CYS A 163 -6.07 -7.83 4.51
C CYS A 163 -6.71 -7.53 3.15
N THR A 164 -7.14 -8.58 2.45
CA THR A 164 -7.72 -8.42 1.11
C THR A 164 -9.11 -7.77 1.19
N PRO A 165 -9.41 -6.74 0.37
CA PRO A 165 -10.75 -6.18 0.28
C PRO A 165 -11.79 -7.24 -0.03
N THR A 166 -12.88 -7.25 0.73
CA THR A 166 -13.97 -8.22 0.58
C THR A 166 -15.11 -7.69 -0.29
N VAL A 167 -15.03 -6.43 -0.72
CA VAL A 167 -16.07 -5.74 -1.49
C VAL A 167 -15.44 -4.98 -2.67
N PRO A 168 -16.00 -5.10 -3.89
CA PRO A 168 -15.57 -4.31 -5.04
C PRO A 168 -15.72 -2.79 -4.84
N PRO A 169 -14.97 -1.96 -5.59
CA PRO A 169 -13.91 -2.35 -6.53
C PRO A 169 -12.67 -2.87 -5.80
N TYR A 170 -11.95 -3.84 -6.37
CA TYR A 170 -10.71 -4.36 -5.79
C TYR A 170 -9.46 -3.60 -6.28
N GLN A 171 -9.62 -2.78 -7.30
CA GLN A 171 -8.53 -2.06 -7.94
C GLN A 171 -8.19 -0.80 -7.15
N THR A 172 -6.90 -0.61 -6.86
CA THR A 172 -6.41 0.56 -6.13
C THR A 172 -5.68 1.54 -7.01
N SER A 173 -5.32 1.23 -8.26
CA SER A 173 -4.63 2.16 -9.17
C SER A 173 -5.36 2.31 -10.50
N VAL A 174 -5.35 3.49 -11.14
CA VAL A 174 -5.89 3.70 -12.51
C VAL A 174 -5.25 2.80 -13.56
N TYR A 175 -4.03 2.33 -13.31
CA TYR A 175 -3.30 1.45 -14.23
C TYR A 175 -3.75 -0.01 -14.15
N GLY A 176 -4.65 -0.34 -13.22
CA GLY A 176 -5.10 -1.70 -12.94
C GLY A 176 -4.49 -2.25 -11.65
N GLY A 177 -5.03 -3.38 -11.20
CA GLY A 177 -4.47 -4.12 -10.06
C GLY A 177 -4.74 -3.48 -8.70
N MET A 178 -4.23 -4.15 -7.67
CA MET A 178 -4.22 -3.70 -6.29
C MET A 178 -2.76 -3.53 -5.90
N VAL A 179 -2.32 -2.28 -5.75
CA VAL A 179 -0.95 -1.92 -5.36
C VAL A 179 -0.88 -1.32 -3.96
N ASP A 180 -2.04 -0.89 -3.43
CA ASP A 180 -2.19 -0.43 -2.06
C ASP A 180 -2.66 -1.60 -1.20
N TRP A 181 -1.87 -1.95 -0.20
CA TRP A 181 -2.13 -3.12 0.63
C TRP A 181 -2.14 -2.77 2.12
N ILE A 182 -2.85 -3.59 2.88
CA ILE A 182 -2.80 -3.65 4.33
C ILE A 182 -2.38 -5.07 4.69
N TYR A 183 -1.34 -5.20 5.50
CA TYR A 183 -0.85 -6.46 6.05
C TYR A 183 -0.88 -6.40 7.56
N GLN A 184 -1.21 -7.52 8.20
CA GLN A 184 -1.21 -7.65 9.66
C GLN A 184 -0.35 -8.81 10.14
N ARG A 185 0.31 -8.64 11.28
CA ARG A 185 1.10 -9.70 11.93
C ARG A 185 0.18 -10.72 12.58
N ALA A 186 0.12 -11.94 12.03
CA ALA A 186 -0.85 -12.96 12.44
C ALA A 186 -0.69 -13.40 13.91
N SER A 187 0.53 -13.35 14.45
CA SER A 187 0.82 -13.70 15.84
C SER A 187 0.38 -12.66 16.87
N ARG A 188 0.01 -11.45 16.43
CA ARG A 188 -0.36 -10.34 17.32
C ARG A 188 -1.79 -9.85 17.09
N ILE A 189 -2.29 -9.97 15.86
CA ILE A 189 -3.68 -9.66 15.48
C ILE A 189 -4.27 -10.92 14.83
N PRO A 190 -4.85 -11.86 15.60
CA PRO A 190 -5.23 -13.18 15.07
C PRO A 190 -6.47 -13.15 14.16
N ASP A 191 -7.48 -12.35 14.50
CA ASP A 191 -8.83 -12.51 13.93
C ASP A 191 -9.06 -11.81 12.58
N GLY A 192 -8.04 -11.13 12.04
CA GLY A 192 -8.19 -10.40 10.79
C GLY A 192 -9.07 -9.15 10.93
N PRO A 193 -9.16 -8.31 9.89
CA PRO A 193 -10.15 -7.25 9.87
C PRO A 193 -11.54 -7.87 9.66
N LEU A 194 -12.54 -7.33 10.35
CA LEU A 194 -13.95 -7.60 10.11
C LEU A 194 -14.36 -7.21 8.68
N VAL A 195 -13.80 -6.12 8.18
CA VAL A 195 -14.13 -5.55 6.88
C VAL A 195 -12.88 -4.95 6.28
N THR A 196 -12.64 -5.24 5.00
CA THR A 196 -11.72 -4.46 4.17
C THR A 196 -12.43 -4.03 2.89
N ARG A 197 -12.29 -2.78 2.48
CA ARG A 197 -12.95 -2.24 1.27
C ARG A 197 -12.11 -1.15 0.62
N CYS A 198 -12.26 -0.99 -0.69
CA CYS A 198 -11.72 0.17 -1.38
C CYS A 198 -12.73 1.32 -1.39
N VAL A 199 -12.21 2.54 -1.41
CA VAL A 199 -12.96 3.79 -1.46
C VAL A 199 -12.54 4.55 -2.71
N ASP A 200 -13.51 4.81 -3.59
CA ASP A 200 -13.29 5.49 -4.86
C ASP A 200 -12.75 6.91 -4.65
N ALA A 201 -11.48 7.10 -4.99
CA ALA A 201 -10.81 8.40 -5.06
C ALA A 201 -10.39 8.75 -6.50
N ILE A 202 -10.46 7.77 -7.41
CA ILE A 202 -10.19 7.93 -8.84
C ILE A 202 -11.30 8.69 -9.54
N GLY A 203 -12.55 8.26 -9.38
CA GLY A 203 -13.72 8.89 -10.02
C GLY A 203 -13.84 10.38 -9.70
N PRO A 204 -13.72 10.79 -8.43
CA PRO A 204 -13.73 12.20 -8.03
C PRO A 204 -12.43 12.97 -8.36
N ARG A 205 -11.43 12.32 -8.99
CA ARG A 205 -10.12 12.88 -9.36
C ARG A 205 -9.34 13.44 -8.16
N ILE A 206 -9.38 12.74 -7.03
CA ILE A 206 -8.58 13.09 -5.85
C ILE A 206 -7.19 12.46 -5.95
N SER A 207 -7.13 11.24 -6.45
CA SER A 207 -5.89 10.52 -6.71
C SER A 207 -6.11 9.61 -7.92
N ASP A 208 -5.02 9.15 -8.52
CA ASP A 208 -5.05 8.00 -9.42
C ASP A 208 -5.05 6.66 -8.66
N HIS A 209 -5.13 6.71 -7.33
CA HIS A 209 -5.35 5.58 -6.45
C HIS A 209 -6.70 5.64 -5.73
N ASN A 210 -7.30 4.46 -5.46
CA ASN A 210 -8.39 4.31 -4.51
C ASN A 210 -7.82 4.03 -3.11
N ALA A 211 -8.44 4.60 -2.07
CA ALA A 211 -8.03 4.31 -0.70
C ALA A 211 -8.48 2.91 -0.27
N VAL A 212 -7.73 2.27 0.62
CA VAL A 212 -8.08 0.98 1.23
C VAL A 212 -8.39 1.20 2.71
N VAL A 213 -9.56 0.75 3.16
CA VAL A 213 -10.01 0.86 4.55
C VAL A 213 -10.16 -0.53 5.15
N ALA A 214 -9.62 -0.72 6.35
CA ALA A 214 -9.78 -1.93 7.15
C ALA A 214 -10.28 -1.61 8.57
N MET A 215 -11.12 -2.49 9.13
CA MET A 215 -11.70 -2.35 10.46
C MET A 215 -11.56 -3.65 11.26
N TRP A 216 -11.16 -3.56 12.51
CA TRP A 216 -10.95 -4.67 13.45
C TRP A 216 -11.78 -4.50 14.72
N THR A 217 -12.05 -5.62 15.38
CA THR A 217 -12.49 -5.64 16.78
C THR A 217 -11.29 -6.04 17.62
N LEU A 218 -10.85 -5.16 18.51
CA LEU A 218 -9.75 -5.38 19.46
C LEU A 218 -10.28 -5.48 20.90
#